data_AF-A0A7G9WKB9-F1
#
_entry.id   AF-A0A7G9WKB9-F1
#
_cell.length_a   1.000
_cell.length_b   1.000
_cell.length_c   1.000
_cell.angle_alpha   90.00
_cell.angle_beta   90.00
_cell.angle_gamma   90.00
#
_symmetry.space_group_name_H-M   'P 1'
#
loop_
_entity.id
_entity.type
_entity.pdbx_description
1 polymer ?
#
loop_
_entity_poly.entity_id
_entity_poly.type
_entity_poly.pdbx_seq_one_letter_code
_entity_poly.pdbx_strand_id
1 'polypeptide(L)'
;MAELVYDNNGRLLFTKAMKEEYTILIPMMLPVHFKLFVGVLRNAGYKIELLENSGPAVVQEGLKYVHNDACYPALLVIGQFLDALHSGKYDLDHTALLLTQTGGGCRASNYIHLLRKAMHKANFDKIPIISLNLVGLEKNPGFSIDLGIIRRLLAGVVYGDTMMCLNNQIKPYEVTKGQSEVLLDSWTKKLNDQFTHGKGIGMSEQCKNLKLIMKDFAAVPVKKIPKVRVGIVGEIYVKYAAFANNNLEDFLAEQDCEVNVPGLMNFLLFMLEHRPDDVMLYGGNPIPSAISEMLFKYVTKMQNSITEVFKPYPQFLAPTEFTHVHELVKGVIGYGAKMGEGWLLTAEMLELAECGFENIICAQPFGCLPNHIVGKGMIRKIKEVNPMANIVPIDYDPGATKVNQENRIKLMLAVARENMNAES
;
A
#
# COMPACT_ATOMS: atom_id res chain seq x y z
N MET A 1 8.37 -15.59 31.19
CA MET A 1 8.71 -16.39 30.01
C MET A 1 7.46 -17.09 29.56
N ALA A 2 6.91 -16.62 28.46
CA ALA A 2 5.77 -17.25 27.81
C ALA A 2 6.08 -18.69 27.42
N GLU A 3 5.17 -19.61 27.70
CA GLU A 3 5.26 -20.99 27.22
C GLU A 3 4.95 -21.06 25.72
N LEU A 4 5.69 -21.92 25.00
CA LEU A 4 5.41 -22.21 23.60
C LEU A 4 4.18 -23.11 23.49
N VAL A 5 3.12 -22.58 22.90
CA VAL A 5 1.85 -23.30 22.70
C VAL A 5 1.64 -23.55 21.21
N TYR A 6 1.40 -24.80 20.84
CA TYR A 6 1.19 -25.22 19.46
C TYR A 6 -0.29 -25.60 19.23
N ASP A 7 -0.81 -25.34 18.03
CA ASP A 7 -2.11 -25.88 17.64
C ASP A 7 -2.00 -27.33 17.13
N ASN A 8 -3.14 -27.94 16.79
CA ASN A 8 -3.24 -29.34 16.34
C ASN A 8 -2.42 -29.63 15.07
N ASN A 9 -2.04 -28.61 14.29
CA ASN A 9 -1.23 -28.75 13.08
C ASN A 9 0.26 -28.48 13.34
N GLY A 10 0.67 -28.35 14.61
CA GLY A 10 2.04 -28.05 14.99
C GLY A 10 2.47 -26.60 14.74
N ARG A 11 1.53 -25.68 14.51
CA ARG A 11 1.85 -24.25 14.34
C ARG A 11 1.99 -23.59 15.71
N LEU A 12 3.09 -22.89 15.91
CA LEU A 12 3.33 -22.08 17.11
C LEU A 12 2.35 -20.89 17.16
N LEU A 13 1.65 -20.75 18.29
CA LEU A 13 0.67 -19.71 18.53
C LEU A 13 1.30 -18.52 19.25
N PHE A 14 0.96 -17.30 18.81
CA PHE A 14 1.26 -16.11 19.59
C PHE A 14 0.29 -16.01 20.77
N THR A 15 0.78 -16.18 22.00
CA THR A 15 -0.03 -16.28 23.23
C THR A 15 -0.23 -14.92 23.92
N LYS A 16 -1.15 -14.86 24.90
CA LYS A 16 -1.36 -13.64 25.69
C LYS A 16 -0.14 -13.23 26.50
N ALA A 17 0.65 -14.18 26.99
CA ALA A 17 1.91 -13.89 27.67
C ALA A 17 2.93 -13.28 26.69
N MET A 18 2.99 -13.80 25.45
CA MET A 18 3.86 -13.24 24.41
C MET A 18 3.50 -11.78 24.06
N LYS A 19 2.23 -11.37 24.17
CA LYS A 19 1.84 -9.96 23.96
C LYS A 19 2.62 -8.99 24.86
N GLU A 20 2.84 -9.36 26.13
CA GLU A 20 3.51 -8.52 27.11
C GLU A 20 5.05 -8.59 26.99
N GLU A 21 5.58 -9.71 26.51
CA GLU A 21 7.01 -9.99 26.48
C GLU A 21 7.65 -9.68 25.11
N TYR A 22 7.01 -10.04 23.99
CA TYR A 22 7.64 -10.14 22.67
C TYR A 22 7.58 -8.85 21.85
N THR A 23 8.61 -8.61 21.05
CA THR A 23 8.62 -7.60 19.98
C THR A 23 8.11 -8.23 18.69
N ILE A 24 7.13 -7.58 18.06
CA ILE A 24 6.50 -8.01 16.80
C ILE A 24 7.09 -7.18 15.66
N LEU A 25 7.77 -7.84 14.74
CA LEU A 25 8.33 -7.24 13.53
C LEU A 25 7.26 -7.19 12.42
N ILE A 26 7.13 -6.05 11.75
CA ILE A 26 6.25 -5.86 10.60
C ILE A 26 7.05 -5.27 9.43
N PRO A 27 6.94 -5.80 8.20
CA PRO A 27 7.64 -5.28 7.04
C PRO A 27 7.06 -3.92 6.64
N MET A 28 7.92 -2.99 6.20
CA MET A 28 7.48 -1.71 5.68
C MET A 28 6.73 -1.88 4.36
N MET A 29 5.55 -1.27 4.30
CA MET A 29 4.81 -0.90 3.11
C MET A 29 4.20 0.49 3.39
N LEU A 30 3.86 1.31 2.39
CA LEU A 30 3.16 2.60 2.57
C LEU A 30 3.68 3.43 3.78
N PRO A 31 4.84 4.11 3.67
CA PRO A 31 5.54 4.68 4.82
C PRO A 31 4.69 5.58 5.72
N VAL A 32 3.84 6.43 5.13
CA VAL A 32 2.96 7.34 5.87
C VAL A 32 1.92 6.54 6.69
N HIS A 33 1.26 5.59 6.06
CA HIS A 33 0.22 4.77 6.69
C HIS A 33 0.79 3.85 7.75
N PHE A 34 1.90 3.18 7.49
CA PHE A 34 2.48 2.22 8.43
C PHE A 34 3.05 2.93 9.67
N LYS A 35 3.62 4.14 9.53
CA LYS A 35 3.96 4.97 10.70
C LYS A 35 2.74 5.27 11.59
N LEU A 36 1.56 5.48 11.01
CA LEU A 36 0.30 5.63 11.75
C LEU A 36 -0.19 4.30 12.34
N PHE A 37 -0.17 3.22 11.55
CA PHE A 37 -0.64 1.90 11.99
C PHE A 37 0.19 1.33 13.14
N VAL A 38 1.51 1.51 13.11
CA VAL A 38 2.41 1.14 14.20
C VAL A 38 2.03 1.89 15.47
N GLY A 39 1.71 3.18 15.40
CA GLY A 39 1.19 3.94 16.53
C GLY A 39 -0.11 3.35 17.07
N VAL A 40 -1.07 3.02 16.19
CA VAL A 40 -2.33 2.38 16.58
C VAL A 40 -2.14 1.03 17.27
N LEU A 41 -1.26 0.18 16.75
CA LEU A 41 -0.99 -1.15 17.32
C LEU A 41 -0.21 -1.04 18.64
N ARG A 42 0.73 -0.11 18.77
CA ARG A 42 1.40 0.19 20.05
C ARG A 42 0.40 0.63 21.11
N ASN A 43 -0.57 1.47 20.76
CA ASN A 43 -1.64 1.88 21.66
C ASN A 43 -2.57 0.73 22.07
N ALA A 44 -2.63 -0.35 21.28
CA ALA A 44 -3.36 -1.57 21.64
C ALA A 44 -2.56 -2.53 22.54
N GLY A 45 -1.36 -2.11 22.98
CA GLY A 45 -0.48 -2.87 23.87
C GLY A 45 0.42 -3.88 23.14
N TYR A 46 0.69 -3.69 21.86
CA TYR A 46 1.65 -4.52 21.12
C TYR A 46 3.00 -3.81 20.99
N LYS A 47 4.11 -4.52 21.24
CA LYS A 47 5.45 -3.99 20.98
C LYS A 47 5.79 -4.15 19.50
N ILE A 48 5.41 -3.19 18.67
CA ILE A 48 5.60 -3.26 17.22
C ILE A 48 6.89 -2.55 16.80
N GLU A 49 7.66 -3.20 15.94
CA GLU A 49 8.79 -2.59 15.23
C GLU A 49 8.61 -2.72 13.72
N LEU A 50 8.73 -1.59 13.03
CA LEU A 50 8.61 -1.50 11.58
C LEU A 50 9.99 -1.72 10.96
N LEU A 51 10.09 -2.72 10.11
CA LEU A 51 11.34 -3.07 9.44
C LEU A 51 11.62 -2.13 8.28
N GLU A 52 12.75 -1.43 8.36
CA GLU A 52 13.25 -0.50 7.33
C GLU A 52 14.53 -1.03 6.63
N ASN A 53 14.96 -2.24 6.98
CA ASN A 53 16.09 -2.88 6.31
C ASN A 53 15.76 -3.14 4.83
N SER A 54 16.75 -2.87 3.99
CA SER A 54 16.63 -2.89 2.54
C SER A 54 17.98 -3.20 1.90
N GLY A 55 18.01 -3.33 0.58
CA GLY A 55 19.21 -3.54 -0.21
C GLY A 55 19.50 -5.01 -0.53
N PRO A 56 20.70 -5.30 -1.08
CA PRO A 56 21.01 -6.60 -1.65
C PRO A 56 20.96 -7.76 -0.65
N ALA A 57 21.30 -7.53 0.63
CA ALA A 57 21.29 -8.57 1.66
C ALA A 57 19.89 -9.18 1.84
N VAL A 58 18.88 -8.32 1.91
CA VAL A 58 17.46 -8.73 1.96
C VAL A 58 17.06 -9.59 0.76
N VAL A 59 17.49 -9.20 -0.45
CA VAL A 59 17.20 -9.97 -1.68
C VAL A 59 17.88 -11.34 -1.64
N GLN A 60 19.13 -11.40 -1.16
CA GLN A 60 19.88 -12.65 -1.04
C GLN A 60 19.27 -13.60 -0.01
N GLU A 61 18.83 -13.10 1.15
CA GLU A 61 18.10 -13.88 2.15
C GLU A 61 16.80 -14.45 1.56
N GLY A 62 16.02 -13.64 0.84
CA GLY A 62 14.83 -14.11 0.13
C GLY A 62 15.12 -15.22 -0.89
N LEU A 63 16.15 -15.04 -1.72
CA LEU A 63 16.58 -16.03 -2.72
C LEU A 63 17.04 -17.35 -2.07
N LYS A 64 17.77 -17.26 -0.95
CA LYS A 64 18.32 -18.41 -0.23
C LYS A 64 17.23 -19.30 0.38
N TYR A 65 16.19 -18.71 0.96
CA TYR A 65 15.22 -19.46 1.77
C TYR A 65 13.87 -19.71 1.09
N VAL A 66 13.47 -18.86 0.14
CA VAL A 66 12.24 -19.05 -0.66
C VAL A 66 12.60 -19.81 -1.94
N HIS A 67 12.86 -19.08 -3.03
CA HIS A 67 13.46 -19.48 -4.32
C HIS A 67 13.18 -18.34 -5.34
N ASN A 68 13.88 -18.31 -6.47
CA ASN A 68 13.75 -17.28 -7.51
C ASN A 68 12.40 -17.31 -8.26
N ASP A 69 11.77 -18.48 -8.41
CA ASP A 69 10.47 -18.61 -9.11
C ASP A 69 9.24 -18.20 -8.27
N ALA A 70 9.46 -17.60 -7.09
CA ALA A 70 8.37 -17.10 -6.23
C ALA A 70 7.91 -15.69 -6.67
N CYS A 71 6.75 -15.26 -6.15
CA CYS A 71 6.32 -13.88 -6.32
C CYS A 71 7.35 -12.92 -5.70
N TYR A 72 7.81 -11.92 -6.44
CA TYR A 72 8.90 -11.05 -5.97
C TYR A 72 8.60 -10.35 -4.62
N PRO A 73 7.39 -9.84 -4.34
CA PRO A 73 7.04 -9.32 -3.01
C PRO A 73 7.16 -10.35 -1.89
N ALA A 74 6.85 -11.63 -2.15
CA ALA A 74 7.04 -12.68 -1.16
C ALA A 74 8.52 -12.83 -0.79
N LEU A 75 9.38 -12.83 -1.81
CA LEU A 75 10.83 -12.91 -1.66
C LEU A 75 11.36 -11.74 -0.84
N LEU A 76 10.94 -10.52 -1.15
CA LEU A 76 11.38 -9.31 -0.44
C LEU A 76 10.91 -9.28 1.01
N VAL A 77 9.63 -9.55 1.27
CA VAL A 77 9.08 -9.52 2.64
C VAL A 77 9.71 -10.61 3.51
N ILE A 78 9.84 -11.83 2.99
CA ILE A 78 10.48 -12.93 3.73
C ILE A 78 11.98 -12.65 3.93
N GLY A 79 12.64 -12.11 2.90
CA GLY A 79 14.02 -11.66 2.99
C GLY A 79 14.22 -10.59 4.05
N GLN A 80 13.30 -9.62 4.19
CA GLN A 80 13.38 -8.56 5.19
C GLN A 80 13.34 -9.14 6.60
N PHE A 81 12.44 -10.10 6.84
CA PHE A 81 12.38 -10.80 8.12
C PHE A 81 13.66 -11.55 8.42
N LEU A 82 14.16 -12.35 7.48
CA LEU A 82 15.34 -13.19 7.72
C LEU A 82 16.61 -12.36 7.90
N ASP A 83 16.79 -11.31 7.10
CA ASP A 83 17.89 -10.36 7.26
C ASP A 83 17.83 -9.66 8.63
N ALA A 84 16.63 -9.25 9.07
CA ALA A 84 16.43 -8.68 10.40
C ALA A 84 16.79 -9.69 11.50
N LEU A 85 16.32 -10.93 11.42
CA LEU A 85 16.60 -11.97 12.42
C LEU A 85 18.08 -12.39 12.45
N HIS A 86 18.76 -12.43 11.30
CA HIS A 86 20.19 -12.72 11.22
C HIS A 86 21.08 -11.54 11.63
N SER A 87 20.54 -10.32 11.76
CA SER A 87 21.32 -9.12 12.08
C SER A 87 21.93 -9.10 13.50
N GLY A 88 21.45 -9.96 14.39
CA GLY A 88 21.84 -9.98 15.81
C GLY A 88 21.24 -8.86 16.65
N LYS A 89 20.36 -8.01 16.07
CA LYS A 89 19.69 -6.91 16.78
C LYS A 89 18.53 -7.35 17.66
N TYR A 90 17.93 -8.49 17.37
CA TYR A 90 16.70 -8.95 18.03
C TYR A 90 16.96 -10.15 18.94
N ASP A 91 16.26 -10.18 20.06
CA ASP A 91 16.16 -11.35 20.91
C ASP A 91 15.18 -12.36 20.29
N LEU A 92 15.73 -13.41 19.68
CA LEU A 92 14.97 -14.41 18.95
C LEU A 92 14.00 -15.21 19.84
N ASP A 93 14.26 -15.31 21.14
CA ASP A 93 13.36 -15.98 22.08
C ASP A 93 12.16 -15.08 22.47
N HIS A 94 12.24 -13.77 22.20
CA HIS A 94 11.19 -12.78 22.46
C HIS A 94 10.82 -11.97 21.21
N THR A 95 10.91 -12.59 20.03
CA THR A 95 10.54 -11.97 18.74
C THR A 95 9.38 -12.73 18.10
N ALA A 96 8.48 -11.99 17.45
CA ALA A 96 7.37 -12.49 16.66
C ALA A 96 7.32 -11.77 15.31
N LEU A 97 6.73 -12.39 14.29
CA LEU A 97 6.57 -11.78 12.96
C LEU A 97 5.09 -11.52 12.67
N LEU A 98 4.76 -10.37 12.08
CA LEU A 98 3.41 -10.02 11.64
C LEU A 98 3.37 -9.81 10.13
N LEU A 99 2.54 -10.59 9.45
CA LEU A 99 2.35 -10.53 8.01
C LEU A 99 0.87 -10.34 7.66
N THR A 100 0.57 -9.39 6.80
CA THR A 100 -0.78 -9.22 6.24
C THR A 100 -1.13 -10.34 5.28
N GLN A 101 -2.35 -10.85 5.35
CA GLN A 101 -2.88 -11.87 4.44
C GLN A 101 -4.25 -11.45 3.92
N THR A 102 -4.36 -11.30 2.60
CA THR A 102 -5.58 -10.80 1.94
C THR A 102 -6.63 -11.89 1.73
N GLY A 103 -6.24 -13.17 1.69
CA GLY A 103 -7.17 -14.29 1.54
C GLY A 103 -7.83 -14.40 0.15
N GLY A 104 -7.30 -13.69 -0.85
CA GLY A 104 -7.78 -13.72 -2.24
C GLY A 104 -7.10 -14.80 -3.11
N GLY A 105 -7.39 -14.81 -4.40
CA GLY A 105 -6.84 -15.79 -5.35
C GLY A 105 -5.45 -15.45 -5.92
N CYS A 106 -4.75 -14.45 -5.39
CA CYS A 106 -3.37 -14.15 -5.76
C CYS A 106 -2.36 -14.88 -4.85
N ARG A 107 -1.07 -14.77 -5.17
CA ARG A 107 0.00 -15.44 -4.41
C ARG A 107 0.18 -14.90 -2.98
N ALA A 108 -0.32 -13.71 -2.65
CA ALA A 108 -0.24 -13.14 -1.30
C ALA A 108 -0.82 -14.07 -0.23
N SER A 109 -1.88 -14.81 -0.55
CA SER A 109 -2.48 -15.81 0.34
C SER A 109 -1.52 -16.93 0.75
N ASN A 110 -0.48 -17.18 -0.05
CA ASN A 110 0.54 -18.21 0.21
C ASN A 110 1.78 -17.68 0.95
N TYR A 111 1.92 -16.37 1.16
CA TYR A 111 3.14 -15.79 1.74
C TYR A 111 3.38 -16.31 3.16
N ILE A 112 2.32 -16.50 3.95
CA ILE A 112 2.42 -17.04 5.32
C ILE A 112 3.02 -18.45 5.35
N HIS A 113 2.66 -19.30 4.37
CA HIS A 113 3.17 -20.67 4.26
C HIS A 113 4.62 -20.69 3.76
N LEU A 114 4.95 -19.80 2.81
CA LEU A 114 6.32 -19.61 2.34
C LEU A 114 7.22 -19.10 3.46
N LEU A 115 6.74 -18.15 4.26
CA LEU A 115 7.46 -17.62 5.42
C LEU A 115 7.75 -18.74 6.43
N ARG A 116 6.76 -19.56 6.80
CA ARG A 116 6.97 -20.71 7.69
C ARG A 116 8.03 -21.69 7.16
N LYS A 117 7.95 -22.04 5.88
CA LYS A 117 8.93 -22.91 5.23
C LYS A 117 10.34 -22.30 5.27
N ALA A 118 10.45 -21.00 5.04
CA ALA A 118 11.72 -20.27 5.09
C ALA A 118 12.29 -20.22 6.51
N MET A 119 11.45 -19.94 7.51
CA MET A 119 11.82 -19.92 8.93
C MET A 119 12.29 -21.28 9.42
N HIS A 120 11.61 -22.37 9.03
CA HIS A 120 12.03 -23.73 9.35
C HIS A 120 13.43 -24.03 8.77
N LYS A 121 13.65 -23.69 7.49
CA LYS A 121 14.97 -23.84 6.85
C LYS A 121 16.06 -22.98 7.51
N ALA A 122 15.70 -21.86 8.11
CA ALA A 122 16.60 -20.98 8.84
C ALA A 122 16.78 -21.36 10.32
N ASN A 123 16.14 -22.45 10.79
CA ASN A 123 16.12 -22.88 12.18
C ASN A 123 15.48 -21.86 13.16
N PHE A 124 14.47 -21.11 12.69
CA PHE A 124 13.72 -20.13 13.47
C PHE A 124 12.30 -20.62 13.84
N ASP A 125 12.10 -21.92 14.00
CA ASP A 125 10.80 -22.54 14.32
C ASP A 125 10.15 -22.04 15.62
N LYS A 126 10.94 -21.45 16.53
CA LYS A 126 10.49 -20.92 17.81
C LYS A 126 9.92 -19.50 17.73
N ILE A 127 9.97 -18.87 16.56
CA ILE A 127 9.46 -17.51 16.36
C ILE A 127 8.00 -17.59 15.87
N PRO A 128 7.01 -17.14 16.65
CA PRO A 128 5.61 -17.16 16.24
C PRO A 128 5.36 -16.21 15.06
N ILE A 129 4.54 -16.66 14.11
CA ILE A 129 4.11 -15.88 12.95
C ILE A 129 2.61 -15.58 13.05
N ILE A 130 2.28 -14.30 13.08
CA ILE A 130 0.93 -13.76 13.17
C ILE A 130 0.46 -13.39 11.76
N SER A 131 -0.67 -13.97 11.34
CA SER A 131 -1.38 -13.53 10.13
C SER A 131 -2.37 -12.42 10.48
N LEU A 132 -2.18 -11.23 9.91
CA LEU A 132 -3.15 -10.13 9.98
C LEU A 132 -4.14 -10.27 8.82
N ASN A 133 -5.33 -10.77 9.11
CA ASN A 133 -6.44 -10.90 8.16
C ASN A 133 -7.79 -10.65 8.85
N LEU A 134 -8.78 -10.18 8.07
CA LEU A 134 -10.13 -9.88 8.57
C LEU A 134 -11.08 -11.07 8.52
N VAL A 135 -10.69 -12.14 7.83
CA VAL A 135 -11.49 -13.35 7.61
C VAL A 135 -11.29 -14.43 8.67
N GLY A 136 -10.36 -14.23 9.62
CA GLY A 136 -10.11 -15.14 10.73
C GLY A 136 -9.41 -16.45 10.33
N LEU A 137 -8.59 -16.44 9.28
CA LEU A 137 -7.92 -17.62 8.72
C LEU A 137 -7.04 -18.35 9.74
N GLU A 138 -6.38 -17.60 10.63
CA GLU A 138 -5.48 -18.15 11.64
C GLU A 138 -5.64 -17.43 12.97
N LYS A 139 -6.02 -18.17 14.01
CA LYS A 139 -6.21 -17.62 15.36
C LYS A 139 -4.89 -17.57 16.11
N ASN A 140 -4.66 -16.46 16.81
CA ASN A 140 -3.53 -16.24 17.71
C ASN A 140 -4.06 -15.65 19.03
N PRO A 141 -4.04 -16.36 20.17
CA PRO A 141 -4.69 -15.92 21.40
C PRO A 141 -4.20 -14.56 21.95
N GLY A 142 -2.95 -14.22 21.70
CA GLY A 142 -2.33 -12.96 22.10
C GLY A 142 -2.53 -11.81 21.13
N PHE A 143 -3.11 -12.06 19.95
CA PHE A 143 -3.29 -11.06 18.92
C PHE A 143 -4.76 -10.97 18.49
N SER A 144 -5.39 -9.86 18.86
CA SER A 144 -6.77 -9.55 18.52
C SER A 144 -6.89 -8.13 17.98
N ILE A 145 -7.64 -7.99 16.90
CA ILE A 145 -8.00 -6.71 16.29
C ILE A 145 -9.49 -6.49 16.54
N ASP A 146 -9.82 -5.60 17.48
CA ASP A 146 -11.20 -5.21 17.76
C ASP A 146 -11.68 -4.07 16.86
N LEU A 147 -12.97 -3.74 16.95
CA LEU A 147 -13.58 -2.67 16.16
C LEU A 147 -12.96 -1.29 16.44
N GLY A 148 -12.45 -1.05 17.65
CA GLY A 148 -11.76 0.19 18.01
C GLY A 148 -10.42 0.33 17.28
N ILE A 149 -9.65 -0.76 17.19
CA ILE A 149 -8.41 -0.81 16.40
C ILE A 149 -8.74 -0.61 14.91
N ILE A 150 -9.75 -1.29 14.37
CA ILE A 150 -10.17 -1.14 12.96
C ILE A 150 -10.52 0.32 12.65
N ARG A 151 -11.30 0.99 13.51
CA ARG A 151 -11.65 2.41 13.33
C ARG A 151 -10.43 3.33 13.33
N ARG A 152 -9.45 3.06 14.20
CA ARG A 152 -8.18 3.80 14.23
C ARG A 152 -7.32 3.55 12.99
N LEU A 153 -7.23 2.32 12.51
CA LEU A 153 -6.54 1.99 11.26
C LEU A 153 -7.20 2.67 10.07
N LEU A 154 -8.53 2.64 9.97
CA LEU A 154 -9.27 3.36 8.92
C LEU A 154 -9.05 4.88 8.98
N ALA A 155 -9.02 5.47 10.18
CA ALA A 155 -8.63 6.87 10.34
C ALA A 155 -7.19 7.12 9.86
N GLY A 156 -6.27 6.20 10.15
CA GLY A 156 -4.90 6.21 9.63
C GLY A 156 -4.83 6.20 8.10
N VAL A 157 -5.74 5.46 7.43
CA VAL A 157 -5.85 5.47 5.96
C VAL A 157 -6.30 6.83 5.44
N VAL A 158 -7.33 7.43 6.05
CA VAL A 158 -7.84 8.75 5.67
C VAL A 158 -6.73 9.81 5.74
N TYR A 159 -6.01 9.87 6.85
CA TYR A 159 -4.90 10.82 7.01
C TYR A 159 -3.71 10.48 6.11
N GLY A 160 -3.37 9.19 6.01
CA GLY A 160 -2.26 8.71 5.18
C GLY A 160 -2.44 9.06 3.71
N ASP A 161 -3.61 8.75 3.14
CA ASP A 161 -3.93 9.07 1.74
C ASP A 161 -3.91 10.58 1.50
N THR A 162 -4.48 11.37 2.42
CA THR A 162 -4.50 12.84 2.31
C THR A 162 -3.09 13.42 2.32
N MET A 163 -2.26 13.04 3.31
CA MET A 163 -0.90 13.58 3.45
C MET A 163 0.02 13.10 2.33
N MET A 164 -0.11 11.84 1.88
CA MET A 164 0.63 11.31 0.73
C MET A 164 0.28 12.09 -0.54
N CYS A 165 -1.01 12.29 -0.82
CA CYS A 165 -1.48 13.04 -1.98
C CYS A 165 -0.98 14.49 -1.99
N LEU A 166 -1.03 15.18 -0.84
CA LEU A 166 -0.51 16.54 -0.70
C LEU A 166 1.00 16.60 -0.87
N ASN A 167 1.74 15.70 -0.22
CA ASN A 167 3.19 15.63 -0.30
C ASN A 167 3.66 15.43 -1.74
N ASN A 168 3.00 14.56 -2.50
CA ASN A 168 3.37 14.27 -3.89
C ASN A 168 3.13 15.46 -4.84
N GLN A 169 2.18 16.33 -4.52
CA GLN A 169 1.89 17.55 -5.27
C GLN A 169 2.72 18.78 -4.85
N ILE A 170 3.38 18.72 -3.69
CA ILE A 170 4.19 19.81 -3.12
C ILE A 170 5.68 19.56 -3.30
N LYS A 171 6.17 18.36 -2.95
CA LYS A 171 7.58 17.96 -2.97
C LYS A 171 8.30 18.35 -4.29
N PRO A 172 7.71 18.19 -5.48
CA PRO A 172 8.36 18.58 -6.74
C PRO A 172 8.57 20.09 -6.91
N TYR A 173 7.82 20.93 -6.18
CA TYR A 173 7.76 22.37 -6.38
C TYR A 173 8.28 23.18 -5.19
N GLU A 174 8.80 22.53 -4.16
CA GLU A 174 9.23 23.20 -2.94
C GLU A 174 10.31 24.26 -3.22
N VAL A 175 10.15 25.43 -2.60
CA VAL A 175 11.24 26.43 -2.56
C VAL A 175 12.36 25.94 -1.63
N THR A 176 12.00 25.30 -0.52
CA THR A 176 12.94 24.67 0.43
C THR A 176 12.72 23.17 0.44
N LYS A 177 13.66 22.41 -0.13
CA LYS A 177 13.56 20.95 -0.25
C LYS A 177 13.38 20.27 1.11
N GLY A 178 12.39 19.38 1.21
CA GLY A 178 12.07 18.57 2.39
C GLY A 178 11.08 19.22 3.37
N GLN A 179 10.52 20.39 3.06
CA GLN A 179 9.62 21.10 3.95
C GLN A 179 8.28 20.36 4.15
N SER A 180 7.73 19.76 3.10
CA SER A 180 6.51 18.94 3.14
C SER A 180 6.73 17.65 3.92
N GLU A 181 7.92 17.06 3.84
CA GLU A 181 8.29 15.85 4.58
C GLU A 181 8.38 16.11 6.09
N VAL A 182 9.02 17.22 6.49
CA VAL A 182 9.05 17.67 7.89
C VAL A 182 7.63 17.90 8.42
N LEU A 183 6.76 18.51 7.60
CA LEU A 183 5.36 18.75 7.97
C LEU A 183 4.57 17.43 8.10
N LEU A 184 4.79 16.49 7.18
CA LEU A 184 4.20 15.15 7.21
C LEU A 184 4.60 14.39 8.48
N ASP A 185 5.88 14.38 8.84
CA ASP A 185 6.36 13.71 10.06
C ASP A 185 5.80 14.37 11.33
N SER A 186 5.71 15.70 11.35
CA SER A 186 5.07 16.45 12.45
C SER A 186 3.60 16.07 12.63
N TRP A 187 2.83 16.00 11.53
CA TRP A 187 1.43 15.59 11.57
C TRP A 187 1.28 14.11 11.96
N THR A 188 2.14 13.24 11.45
CA THR A 188 2.16 11.81 11.83
C THR A 188 2.34 11.64 13.33
N LYS A 189 3.28 12.38 13.94
CA LYS A 189 3.50 12.37 15.39
C LYS A 189 2.28 12.88 16.16
N LYS A 190 1.68 13.99 15.71
CA LYS A 190 0.49 14.59 16.33
C LYS A 190 -0.74 13.67 16.25
N LEU A 191 -0.95 12.99 15.13
CA LEU A 191 -2.05 12.04 14.95
C LEU A 191 -1.87 10.79 15.80
N ASN A 192 -0.64 10.26 15.88
CA ASN A 192 -0.33 9.14 16.77
C ASN A 192 -0.57 9.50 18.25
N ASP A 193 -0.20 10.71 18.68
CA ASP A 193 -0.54 11.21 20.03
C ASP A 193 -2.05 11.29 20.24
N GLN A 194 -2.82 11.80 19.27
CA GLN A 194 -4.29 11.79 19.36
C GLN A 194 -4.86 10.37 19.48
N PHE A 195 -4.34 9.41 18.69
CA PHE A 195 -4.78 8.02 18.75
C PHE A 195 -4.52 7.37 20.12
N THR A 196 -3.43 7.74 20.81
CA THR A 196 -3.14 7.23 22.17
C THR A 196 -4.22 7.65 23.18
N HIS A 197 -4.82 8.82 22.96
CA HIS A 197 -5.87 9.40 23.80
C HIS A 197 -7.29 9.13 23.27
N GLY A 198 -7.46 8.26 22.27
CA GLY A 198 -8.75 7.95 21.66
C GLY A 198 -9.38 9.09 20.85
N LYS A 199 -8.58 10.07 20.41
CA LYS A 199 -8.99 11.24 19.61
C LYS A 199 -8.56 11.11 18.15
N GLY A 200 -9.11 11.96 17.29
CA GLY A 200 -8.77 12.00 15.86
C GLY A 200 -9.38 10.84 15.07
N ILE A 201 -10.38 10.15 15.64
CA ILE A 201 -10.99 8.95 15.05
C ILE A 201 -12.40 9.26 14.57
N GLY A 202 -13.16 10.06 15.32
CA GLY A 202 -14.54 10.40 14.95
C GLY A 202 -14.58 11.27 13.70
N MET A 203 -15.64 11.16 12.89
CA MET A 203 -15.76 11.87 11.60
C MET A 203 -15.58 13.40 11.74
N SER A 204 -16.10 13.99 12.82
CA SER A 204 -15.95 15.43 13.08
C SER A 204 -14.50 15.81 13.39
N GLU A 205 -13.81 15.00 14.19
CA GLU A 205 -12.39 15.20 14.51
C GLU A 205 -11.50 14.99 13.27
N GLN A 206 -11.81 13.96 12.47
CA GLN A 206 -11.15 13.73 11.19
C GLN A 206 -11.30 14.93 10.27
N CYS A 207 -12.52 15.42 10.05
CA CYS A 207 -12.75 16.61 9.22
C CYS A 207 -11.99 17.84 9.76
N LYS A 208 -11.95 18.04 11.08
CA LYS A 208 -11.18 19.13 11.71
C LYS A 208 -9.68 18.98 11.44
N ASN A 209 -9.11 17.80 11.65
CA ASN A 209 -7.70 17.53 11.41
C ASN A 209 -7.36 17.68 9.93
N LEU A 210 -8.18 17.11 9.03
CA LEU A 210 -8.01 17.23 7.58
C LEU A 210 -7.99 18.70 7.13
N LYS A 211 -8.89 19.56 7.64
CA LYS A 211 -8.87 21.00 7.34
C LYS A 211 -7.58 21.68 7.80
N LEU A 212 -7.04 21.29 8.96
CA LEU A 212 -5.77 21.82 9.47
C LEU A 212 -4.58 21.32 8.64
N ILE A 213 -4.57 20.03 8.27
CA ILE A 213 -3.56 19.45 7.37
C ILE A 213 -3.57 20.20 6.04
N MET A 214 -4.73 20.34 5.39
CA MET A 214 -4.86 21.07 4.14
C MET A 214 -4.32 22.50 4.26
N LYS A 215 -4.65 23.21 5.35
CA LYS A 215 -4.19 24.57 5.60
C LYS A 215 -2.66 24.64 5.72
N ASP A 216 -2.06 23.74 6.49
CA ASP A 216 -0.62 23.74 6.74
C ASP A 216 0.16 23.39 5.46
N PHE A 217 -0.30 22.38 4.70
CA PHE A 217 0.32 22.00 3.43
C PHE A 217 0.13 23.08 2.35
N ALA A 218 -1.02 23.76 2.31
CA ALA A 218 -1.26 24.89 1.41
C ALA A 218 -0.36 26.11 1.70
N ALA A 219 0.16 26.23 2.93
CA ALA A 219 1.05 27.31 3.32
C ALA A 219 2.52 27.06 2.96
N VAL A 220 2.87 25.85 2.49
CA VAL A 220 4.24 25.53 2.05
C VAL A 220 4.57 26.34 0.79
N PRO A 221 5.65 27.15 0.80
CA PRO A 221 6.05 27.92 -0.38
C PRO A 221 6.46 26.99 -1.53
N VAL A 222 5.76 27.12 -2.66
CA VAL A 222 6.03 26.36 -3.88
C VAL A 222 6.25 27.28 -5.07
N LYS A 223 7.15 26.87 -5.97
CA LYS A 223 7.35 27.47 -7.29
C LYS A 223 6.73 26.57 -8.35
N LYS A 224 5.47 26.82 -8.70
CA LYS A 224 4.77 26.07 -9.76
C LYS A 224 5.38 26.40 -11.11
N ILE A 225 6.06 25.41 -11.68
CA ILE A 225 6.62 25.41 -13.04
C ILE A 225 6.08 24.19 -13.78
N PRO A 226 5.92 24.20 -15.11
CA PRO A 226 5.52 23.00 -15.83
C PRO A 226 6.52 21.87 -15.59
N LYS A 227 6.01 20.68 -15.27
CA LYS A 227 6.79 19.45 -15.08
C LYS A 227 6.10 18.29 -15.76
N VAL A 228 6.89 17.29 -16.14
CA VAL A 228 6.34 16.01 -16.57
C VAL A 228 5.60 15.37 -15.41
N ARG A 229 4.33 15.03 -15.64
CA ARG A 229 3.45 14.40 -14.66
C ARG A 229 3.43 12.89 -14.91
N VAL A 230 3.75 12.12 -13.88
CA VAL A 230 3.88 10.66 -13.95
C VAL A 230 2.99 9.98 -12.91
N GLY A 231 2.11 9.10 -13.37
CA GLY A 231 1.30 8.24 -12.51
C GLY A 231 2.02 6.94 -12.16
N ILE A 232 1.88 6.45 -10.93
CA ILE A 232 2.41 5.15 -10.49
C ILE A 232 1.26 4.25 -10.05
N VAL A 233 1.11 3.13 -10.74
CA VAL A 233 0.17 2.05 -10.40
C VAL A 233 0.91 0.72 -10.39
N GLY A 234 0.27 -0.36 -9.97
CA GLY A 234 0.86 -1.68 -10.06
C GLY A 234 0.36 -2.64 -9.00
N GLU A 235 1.15 -3.68 -8.73
CA GLU A 235 0.90 -4.58 -7.60
C GLU A 235 1.09 -3.81 -6.28
N ILE A 236 0.19 -4.01 -5.31
CA ILE A 236 0.05 -3.17 -4.13
C ILE A 236 1.35 -2.99 -3.33
N TYR A 237 2.14 -4.06 -3.16
CA TYR A 237 3.39 -3.96 -2.42
C TYR A 237 4.45 -3.21 -3.23
N VAL A 238 4.65 -3.56 -4.50
CA VAL A 238 5.65 -2.87 -5.36
C VAL A 238 5.25 -1.43 -5.68
N LYS A 239 3.96 -1.12 -5.76
CA LYS A 239 3.46 0.25 -5.95
C LYS A 239 3.92 1.16 -4.82
N TYR A 240 3.90 0.70 -3.57
CA TYR A 240 4.09 1.55 -2.40
C TYR A 240 5.42 1.35 -1.65
N ALA A 241 6.02 0.17 -1.69
CA ALA A 241 7.25 -0.10 -0.98
C ALA A 241 8.44 0.37 -1.83
N ALA A 242 9.06 1.49 -1.44
CA ALA A 242 10.20 2.08 -2.15
C ALA A 242 11.33 1.07 -2.40
N PHE A 243 11.61 0.21 -1.41
CA PHE A 243 12.60 -0.86 -1.56
C PHE A 243 12.22 -1.87 -2.68
N ALA A 244 10.93 -2.15 -2.89
CA ALA A 244 10.49 -3.11 -3.88
C ALA A 244 10.49 -2.57 -5.32
N ASN A 245 10.51 -1.25 -5.49
CA ASN A 245 10.47 -0.57 -6.79
C ASN A 245 11.71 0.31 -7.07
N ASN A 246 12.82 0.05 -6.37
CA ASN A 246 14.08 0.79 -6.53
C ASN A 246 13.98 2.30 -6.24
N ASN A 247 13.13 2.69 -5.30
CA ASN A 247 12.83 4.07 -4.89
C ASN A 247 12.28 4.91 -6.05
N LEU A 248 11.24 4.38 -6.71
CA LEU A 248 10.69 4.96 -7.94
C LEU A 248 10.26 6.43 -7.78
N GLU A 249 9.61 6.78 -6.67
CA GLU A 249 9.17 8.17 -6.41
C GLU A 249 10.36 9.13 -6.30
N ASP A 250 11.44 8.73 -5.61
CA ASP A 250 12.64 9.55 -5.49
C ASP A 250 13.40 9.65 -6.81
N PHE A 251 13.49 8.55 -7.56
CA PHE A 251 14.07 8.56 -8.91
C PHE A 251 13.31 9.52 -9.84
N LEU A 252 11.97 9.51 -9.81
CA LEU A 252 11.17 10.45 -10.61
C LEU A 252 11.34 11.90 -10.15
N ALA A 253 11.48 12.13 -8.84
CA ALA A 253 11.81 13.45 -8.32
C ALA A 253 13.19 13.93 -8.81
N GLU A 254 14.20 13.05 -8.89
CA GLU A 254 15.50 13.35 -9.51
C GLU A 254 15.41 13.65 -11.00
N GLN A 255 14.40 13.10 -11.70
CA GLN A 255 14.10 13.39 -13.10
C GLN A 255 13.20 14.62 -13.29
N ASP A 256 13.01 15.44 -12.25
CA ASP A 256 12.21 16.66 -12.25
C ASP A 256 10.71 16.44 -12.57
N CYS A 257 10.16 15.30 -12.15
CA CYS A 257 8.76 14.95 -12.39
C CYS A 257 7.85 15.27 -11.19
N GLU A 258 6.58 15.54 -11.47
CA GLU A 258 5.49 15.46 -10.49
C GLU A 258 4.90 14.05 -10.52
N VAL A 259 4.68 13.45 -9.35
CA VAL A 259 4.16 12.09 -9.25
C VAL A 259 2.75 12.05 -8.66
N ASN A 260 1.94 11.10 -9.12
CA ASN A 260 0.68 10.76 -8.48
C ASN A 260 0.61 9.24 -8.26
N VAL A 261 0.35 8.87 -7.02
CA VAL A 261 0.18 7.48 -6.59
C VAL A 261 -1.22 7.38 -6.00
N PRO A 262 -2.17 6.70 -6.65
CA PRO A 262 -3.52 6.54 -6.10
C PRO A 262 -3.48 5.89 -4.72
N GLY A 263 -4.33 6.38 -3.81
CA GLY A 263 -4.31 6.03 -2.38
C GLY A 263 -4.84 4.63 -2.04
N LEU A 264 -4.69 4.24 -0.77
CA LEU A 264 -5.13 2.93 -0.28
C LEU A 264 -6.66 2.84 -0.12
N MET A 265 -7.37 3.97 0.03
CA MET A 265 -8.82 4.01 0.23
C MET A 265 -9.60 3.33 -0.91
N ASN A 266 -9.20 3.56 -2.18
CA ASN A 266 -9.84 2.91 -3.33
C ASN A 266 -9.67 1.39 -3.30
N PHE A 267 -8.50 0.90 -2.88
CA PHE A 267 -8.28 -0.53 -2.70
C PHE A 267 -9.16 -1.13 -1.57
N LEU A 268 -9.37 -0.40 -0.47
CA LEU A 268 -10.27 -0.86 0.59
C LEU A 268 -11.73 -0.93 0.12
N LEU A 269 -12.20 0.06 -0.64
CA LEU A 269 -13.54 0.09 -1.19
C LEU A 269 -13.75 -1.02 -2.23
N PHE A 270 -12.77 -1.22 -3.11
CA PHE A 270 -12.72 -2.36 -4.05
C PHE A 270 -12.88 -3.71 -3.33
N MET A 271 -12.12 -3.92 -2.25
CA MET A 271 -12.21 -5.16 -1.48
C MET A 271 -13.58 -5.36 -0.81
N LEU A 272 -14.29 -4.27 -0.44
CA LEU A 272 -15.63 -4.34 0.13
C LEU A 272 -16.72 -4.66 -0.92
N GLU A 273 -16.49 -4.35 -2.20
CA GLU A 273 -17.40 -4.69 -3.30
C GLU A 273 -17.29 -6.14 -3.77
N HIS A 274 -16.20 -6.83 -3.46
CA HIS A 274 -16.00 -8.22 -3.88
C HIS A 274 -17.17 -9.14 -3.58
N ARG A 275 -17.77 -9.01 -2.38
CA ARG A 275 -18.85 -9.89 -1.93
C ARG A 275 -20.21 -9.54 -2.58
N PRO A 276 -20.62 -8.27 -2.63
CA PRO A 276 -21.74 -7.83 -3.47
C PRO A 276 -21.62 -8.28 -4.93
N ASP A 277 -20.46 -8.08 -5.55
CA ASP A 277 -20.20 -8.49 -6.93
C ASP A 277 -20.33 -10.00 -7.12
N ASP A 278 -19.83 -10.81 -6.19
CA ASP A 278 -20.01 -12.28 -6.25
C ASP A 278 -21.47 -12.67 -6.22
N VAL A 279 -22.25 -12.06 -5.33
CA VAL A 279 -23.67 -12.37 -5.19
C VAL A 279 -24.44 -11.94 -6.45
N MET A 280 -24.06 -10.82 -7.05
CA MET A 280 -24.65 -10.34 -8.30
C MET A 280 -24.28 -11.21 -9.51
N LEU A 281 -23.01 -11.58 -9.65
CA LEU A 281 -22.48 -12.29 -10.83
C LEU A 281 -22.69 -13.80 -10.76
N TYR A 282 -22.56 -14.40 -9.57
CA TYR A 282 -22.49 -15.84 -9.36
C TYR A 282 -23.58 -16.36 -8.40
N GLY A 283 -24.38 -15.48 -7.81
CA GLY A 283 -25.31 -15.83 -6.74
C GLY A 283 -24.61 -16.06 -5.40
N GLY A 284 -25.38 -16.38 -4.36
CA GLY A 284 -24.85 -16.67 -3.03
C GLY A 284 -25.73 -16.13 -1.90
N ASN A 285 -25.24 -16.26 -0.67
CA ASN A 285 -25.96 -15.75 0.50
C ASN A 285 -25.94 -14.20 0.52
N PRO A 286 -27.10 -13.52 0.50
CA PRO A 286 -27.17 -12.06 0.49
C PRO A 286 -26.82 -11.43 1.85
N ILE A 287 -26.82 -12.18 2.95
CA ILE A 287 -26.59 -11.62 4.30
C ILE A 287 -25.16 -11.04 4.43
N PRO A 288 -24.08 -11.77 4.08
CA PRO A 288 -22.74 -11.17 4.06
C PRO A 288 -22.57 -10.02 3.05
N SER A 289 -23.38 -9.98 1.98
CA SER A 289 -23.41 -8.85 1.04
C SER A 289 -23.88 -7.58 1.74
N ALA A 290 -25.01 -7.66 2.47
CA ALA A 290 -25.58 -6.51 3.16
C ALA A 290 -24.63 -5.90 4.21
N ILE A 291 -23.85 -6.72 4.92
CA ILE A 291 -22.81 -6.23 5.85
C ILE A 291 -21.70 -5.48 5.08
N SER A 292 -21.26 -6.05 3.96
CA SER A 292 -20.23 -5.45 3.11
C SER A 292 -20.70 -4.11 2.52
N GLU A 293 -21.95 -4.03 2.06
CA GLU A 293 -22.58 -2.80 1.57
C GLU A 293 -22.71 -1.72 2.66
N MET A 294 -23.03 -2.11 3.91
CA MET A 294 -23.06 -1.18 5.03
C MET A 294 -21.66 -0.61 5.33
N LEU A 295 -20.64 -1.48 5.34
CA LEU A 295 -19.24 -1.05 5.51
C LEU A 295 -18.78 -0.18 4.36
N PHE A 296 -19.13 -0.54 3.12
CA PHE A 296 -18.84 0.25 1.91
C PHE A 296 -19.39 1.67 2.07
N LYS A 297 -20.68 1.84 2.38
CA LYS A 297 -21.27 3.18 2.62
C LYS A 297 -20.57 3.98 3.71
N TYR A 298 -20.13 3.31 4.78
CA TYR A 298 -19.38 3.97 5.86
C TYR A 298 -18.01 4.44 5.39
N VAL A 299 -17.26 3.60 4.68
CA VAL A 299 -15.93 3.91 4.15
C VAL A 299 -16.00 4.94 3.03
N THR A 300 -17.01 4.89 2.14
CA THR A 300 -17.26 5.93 1.13
C THR A 300 -17.50 7.29 1.79
N LYS A 301 -18.26 7.35 2.89
CA LYS A 301 -18.43 8.61 3.63
C LYS A 301 -17.10 9.15 4.18
N MET A 302 -16.18 8.27 4.59
CA MET A 302 -14.83 8.66 4.99
C MET A 302 -14.02 9.17 3.81
N GLN A 303 -14.08 8.51 2.64
CA GLN A 303 -13.45 8.98 1.41
C GLN A 303 -13.96 10.37 1.00
N ASN A 304 -15.28 10.58 1.01
CA ASN A 304 -15.87 11.88 0.65
C ASN A 304 -15.40 12.98 1.61
N SER A 305 -15.11 12.65 2.87
CA SER A 305 -14.54 13.65 3.79
C SER A 305 -13.15 14.13 3.37
N ILE A 306 -12.39 13.30 2.64
CA ILE A 306 -11.13 13.70 2.00
C ILE A 306 -11.43 14.67 0.88
N THR A 307 -12.25 14.29 -0.12
CA THR A 307 -12.51 15.14 -1.28
C THR A 307 -13.15 16.49 -0.92
N GLU A 308 -14.04 16.53 0.07
CA GLU A 308 -14.64 17.77 0.59
C GLU A 308 -13.62 18.76 1.15
N VAL A 309 -12.54 18.30 1.80
CA VAL A 309 -11.52 19.22 2.34
C VAL A 309 -10.57 19.76 1.28
N PHE A 310 -10.50 19.13 0.10
CA PHE A 310 -9.73 19.63 -1.05
C PHE A 310 -10.44 20.76 -1.79
N LYS A 311 -11.79 20.79 -1.81
CA LYS A 311 -12.57 21.80 -2.56
C LYS A 311 -12.15 23.26 -2.36
N PRO A 312 -11.80 23.73 -1.14
CA PRO A 312 -11.35 25.11 -0.93
C PRO A 312 -9.93 25.41 -1.45
N TYR A 313 -9.19 24.39 -1.91
CA TYR A 313 -7.79 24.48 -2.32
C TYR A 313 -7.62 24.06 -3.78
N PRO A 314 -8.04 24.91 -4.75
CA PRO A 314 -8.02 24.58 -6.17
C PRO A 314 -6.61 24.32 -6.75
N GLN A 315 -5.56 24.66 -6.01
CA GLN A 315 -4.17 24.34 -6.37
C GLN A 315 -3.80 22.86 -6.19
N PHE A 316 -4.64 22.08 -5.51
CA PHE A 316 -4.45 20.64 -5.31
C PHE A 316 -5.50 19.84 -6.05
N LEU A 317 -5.05 18.77 -6.69
CA LEU A 317 -5.89 17.71 -7.22
C LEU A 317 -6.34 16.82 -6.05
N ALA A 318 -7.65 16.66 -5.88
CA ALA A 318 -8.21 15.73 -4.91
C ALA A 318 -8.03 14.27 -5.41
N PRO A 319 -7.85 13.28 -4.51
CA PRO A 319 -7.99 11.88 -4.88
C PRO A 319 -9.37 11.61 -5.49
N THR A 320 -9.42 10.82 -6.56
CA THR A 320 -10.68 10.49 -7.22
C THR A 320 -11.54 9.60 -6.34
N GLU A 321 -12.83 9.92 -6.24
CA GLU A 321 -13.79 9.10 -5.51
C GLU A 321 -13.97 7.74 -6.19
N PHE A 322 -14.10 6.71 -5.37
CA PHE A 322 -14.17 5.33 -5.85
C PHE A 322 -15.34 5.09 -6.82
N THR A 323 -16.45 5.79 -6.64
CA THR A 323 -17.62 5.71 -7.53
C THR A 323 -17.29 6.10 -8.96
N HIS A 324 -16.45 7.13 -9.15
CA HIS A 324 -15.98 7.52 -10.49
C HIS A 324 -14.98 6.51 -11.04
N VAL A 325 -14.02 6.06 -10.19
CA VAL A 325 -13.04 5.02 -10.55
C VAL A 325 -13.74 3.74 -11.02
N HIS A 326 -14.80 3.32 -10.34
CA HIS A 326 -15.62 2.17 -10.73
C HIS A 326 -16.27 2.35 -12.11
N GLU A 327 -16.81 3.53 -12.42
CA GLU A 327 -17.42 3.77 -13.74
C GLU A 327 -16.41 3.79 -14.90
N LEU A 328 -15.15 4.15 -14.65
CA LEU A 328 -14.12 4.22 -15.70
C LEU A 328 -13.87 2.89 -16.41
N VAL A 329 -14.07 1.76 -15.73
CA VAL A 329 -13.84 0.43 -16.31
C VAL A 329 -15.04 -0.16 -17.03
N LYS A 330 -16.18 0.54 -17.05
CA LYS A 330 -17.40 0.08 -17.71
C LYS A 330 -17.19 -0.07 -19.21
N GLY A 331 -17.34 -1.30 -19.72
CA GLY A 331 -17.07 -1.62 -21.12
C GLY A 331 -15.58 -1.75 -21.47
N VAL A 332 -14.69 -1.68 -20.48
CA VAL A 332 -13.24 -1.86 -20.61
C VAL A 332 -12.83 -3.25 -20.12
N ILE A 333 -13.17 -3.59 -18.88
CA ILE A 333 -12.91 -4.89 -18.25
C ILE A 333 -14.12 -5.30 -17.38
N GLY A 334 -14.36 -6.61 -17.23
CA GLY A 334 -15.45 -7.09 -16.40
C GLY A 334 -15.13 -7.04 -14.90
N TYR A 335 -16.11 -6.67 -14.08
CA TYR A 335 -15.97 -6.60 -12.62
C TYR A 335 -15.62 -7.94 -11.94
N GLY A 336 -15.85 -9.07 -12.63
CA GLY A 336 -15.38 -10.39 -12.19
C GLY A 336 -13.86 -10.56 -12.20
N ALA A 337 -13.11 -9.68 -12.90
CA ALA A 337 -11.64 -9.69 -12.91
C ALA A 337 -11.08 -9.07 -11.63
N LYS A 338 -11.23 -9.74 -10.48
CA LYS A 338 -10.98 -9.18 -9.14
C LYS A 338 -9.83 -9.84 -8.35
N MET A 339 -9.01 -10.65 -9.01
CA MET A 339 -7.86 -11.26 -8.36
C MET A 339 -6.72 -10.25 -8.22
N GLY A 340 -6.04 -10.22 -7.08
CA GLY A 340 -5.04 -9.18 -6.79
C GLY A 340 -5.71 -7.82 -6.68
N GLU A 341 -5.17 -6.84 -7.41
CA GLU A 341 -5.78 -5.52 -7.59
C GLU A 341 -6.94 -5.54 -8.58
N GLY A 342 -7.04 -6.59 -9.41
CA GLY A 342 -8.16 -6.78 -10.33
C GLY A 342 -8.42 -5.61 -11.26
N TRP A 343 -9.70 -5.36 -11.57
CA TRP A 343 -10.13 -4.29 -12.44
C TRP A 343 -9.75 -2.91 -11.90
N LEU A 344 -9.51 -2.74 -10.59
CA LEU A 344 -9.08 -1.48 -10.00
C LEU A 344 -7.76 -1.00 -10.60
N LEU A 345 -6.82 -1.90 -10.91
CA LEU A 345 -5.55 -1.51 -11.54
C LEU A 345 -5.77 -0.88 -12.94
N THR A 346 -6.70 -1.44 -13.73
CA THR A 346 -7.12 -0.85 -15.01
C THR A 346 -7.77 0.52 -14.80
N ALA A 347 -8.63 0.61 -13.77
CA ALA A 347 -9.36 1.83 -13.43
C ALA A 347 -8.42 2.96 -13.02
N GLU A 348 -7.43 2.68 -12.16
CA GLU A 348 -6.42 3.64 -11.72
C GLU A 348 -5.58 4.18 -12.90
N MET A 349 -5.31 3.36 -13.92
CA MET A 349 -4.63 3.86 -15.14
C MET A 349 -5.50 4.84 -15.92
N LEU A 350 -6.80 4.57 -16.05
CA LEU A 350 -7.75 5.48 -16.70
C LEU A 350 -7.94 6.76 -15.88
N GLU A 351 -8.04 6.63 -14.56
CA GLU A 351 -8.16 7.72 -13.59
C GLU A 351 -6.97 8.68 -13.71
N LEU A 352 -5.75 8.15 -13.68
CA LEU A 352 -4.54 8.94 -13.79
C LEU A 352 -4.47 9.68 -15.13
N ALA A 353 -4.83 9.02 -16.22
CA ALA A 353 -4.87 9.65 -17.53
C ALA A 353 -5.91 10.79 -17.58
N GLU A 354 -7.12 10.60 -17.02
CA GLU A 354 -8.13 11.65 -16.91
C GLU A 354 -7.67 12.84 -16.04
N CYS A 355 -6.88 12.56 -15.01
CA CYS A 355 -6.30 13.58 -14.13
C CYS A 355 -5.08 14.32 -14.73
N GLY A 356 -4.70 14.01 -15.97
CA GLY A 356 -3.54 14.57 -16.67
C GLY A 356 -2.19 14.01 -16.23
N PHE A 357 -2.18 12.81 -15.64
CA PHE A 357 -0.99 11.98 -15.41
C PHE A 357 -0.91 10.89 -16.49
N GLU A 358 -0.80 11.32 -17.74
CA GLU A 358 -0.89 10.45 -18.92
C GLU A 358 0.31 9.49 -19.05
N ASN A 359 1.47 9.87 -18.52
CA ASN A 359 2.64 9.00 -18.44
C ASN A 359 2.52 8.10 -17.21
N ILE A 360 2.24 6.81 -17.41
CA ILE A 360 1.89 5.90 -16.32
C ILE A 360 2.89 4.76 -16.25
N ILE A 361 3.55 4.63 -15.10
CA ILE A 361 4.41 3.50 -14.79
C ILE A 361 3.55 2.43 -14.10
N CYS A 362 3.43 1.27 -14.75
CA CYS A 362 2.83 0.10 -14.12
C CYS A 362 3.93 -0.76 -13.49
N ALA A 363 4.06 -0.67 -12.17
CA ALA A 363 5.04 -1.40 -11.39
C ALA A 363 4.61 -2.86 -11.21
N GLN A 364 5.31 -3.76 -11.90
CA GLN A 364 4.93 -5.17 -12.01
C GLN A 364 6.00 -6.07 -11.42
N PRO A 365 5.71 -6.81 -10.33
CA PRO A 365 6.63 -7.82 -9.85
C PRO A 365 6.61 -9.09 -10.69
N PHE A 366 7.75 -9.79 -10.74
CA PHE A 366 7.81 -11.15 -11.25
C PHE A 366 6.81 -12.06 -10.51
N GLY A 367 6.13 -12.91 -11.28
CA GLY A 367 5.15 -13.87 -10.77
C GLY A 367 3.76 -13.29 -10.47
N CYS A 368 3.52 -12.00 -10.74
CA CYS A 368 2.22 -11.36 -10.56
C CYS A 368 1.28 -11.56 -11.76
N LEU A 369 0.61 -12.72 -11.78
CA LEU A 369 -0.34 -13.06 -12.84
C LEU A 369 -1.51 -12.05 -12.97
N PRO A 370 -2.10 -11.52 -11.88
CA PRO A 370 -3.11 -10.48 -11.99
C PRO A 370 -2.63 -9.28 -12.79
N ASN A 371 -1.49 -8.67 -12.42
CA ASN A 371 -0.96 -7.49 -13.10
C ASN A 371 -0.64 -7.76 -14.58
N HIS A 372 -0.18 -8.96 -14.93
CA HIS A 372 -0.03 -9.35 -16.34
C HIS A 372 -1.35 -9.30 -17.14
N ILE A 373 -2.47 -9.70 -16.53
CA ILE A 373 -3.78 -9.76 -17.19
C ILE A 373 -4.45 -8.38 -17.17
N VAL A 374 -4.64 -7.79 -15.98
CA VAL A 374 -5.45 -6.58 -15.78
C VAL A 374 -4.63 -5.29 -15.90
N GLY A 375 -3.31 -5.34 -15.70
CA GLY A 375 -2.42 -4.20 -15.94
C GLY A 375 -1.88 -4.22 -17.37
N LYS A 376 -0.85 -5.04 -17.61
CA LYS A 376 -0.16 -5.11 -18.91
C LYS A 376 -1.08 -5.53 -20.06
N GLY A 377 -1.95 -6.52 -19.83
CA GLY A 377 -2.91 -7.01 -20.83
C GLY A 377 -3.95 -5.96 -21.25
N MET A 378 -4.23 -4.98 -20.40
CA MET A 378 -5.23 -3.95 -20.65
C MET A 378 -4.67 -2.69 -21.31
N ILE A 379 -3.34 -2.53 -21.42
CA ILE A 379 -2.70 -1.32 -21.98
C ILE A 379 -3.29 -0.95 -23.35
N ARG A 380 -3.45 -1.93 -24.25
CA ARG A 380 -4.02 -1.67 -25.58
C ARG A 380 -5.45 -1.11 -25.47
N LYS A 381 -6.30 -1.74 -24.67
CA LYS A 381 -7.70 -1.33 -24.51
C LYS A 381 -7.80 0.04 -23.83
N ILE A 382 -6.94 0.32 -22.85
CA ILE A 382 -6.83 1.65 -22.23
C ILE A 382 -6.46 2.70 -23.28
N LYS A 383 -5.45 2.44 -24.13
CA LYS A 383 -5.06 3.35 -25.22
C LYS A 383 -6.16 3.58 -26.26
N GLU A 384 -7.00 2.59 -26.51
CA GLU A 384 -8.18 2.75 -27.38
C GLU A 384 -9.24 3.68 -26.77
N VAL A 385 -9.34 3.72 -25.44
CA VAL A 385 -10.28 4.60 -24.69
C VAL A 385 -9.69 5.98 -24.47
N ASN A 386 -8.40 6.06 -24.11
CA ASN A 386 -7.65 7.29 -23.91
C ASN A 386 -6.33 7.24 -24.71
N PRO A 387 -6.29 7.81 -25.93
CA PRO A 387 -5.11 7.79 -26.79
C PRO A 387 -3.87 8.48 -26.21
N MET A 388 -4.05 9.39 -25.25
CA MET A 388 -2.95 10.11 -24.61
C MET A 388 -2.21 9.26 -23.57
N ALA A 389 -2.84 8.18 -23.07
CA ALA A 389 -2.24 7.32 -22.06
C ALA A 389 -0.94 6.67 -22.56
N ASN A 390 0.19 7.11 -22.04
CA ASN A 390 1.52 6.56 -22.28
C ASN A 390 1.91 5.64 -21.13
N ILE A 391 1.51 4.37 -21.21
CA ILE A 391 1.73 3.38 -20.15
C ILE A 391 2.99 2.55 -20.45
N VAL A 392 3.93 2.47 -19.49
CA VAL A 392 5.09 1.57 -19.53
C VAL A 392 5.06 0.60 -18.34
N PRO A 393 4.96 -0.72 -18.58
CA PRO A 393 5.10 -1.71 -17.52
C PRO A 393 6.57 -1.89 -17.17
N ILE A 394 6.93 -1.74 -15.90
CA ILE A 394 8.29 -1.95 -15.40
C ILE A 394 8.31 -3.22 -14.56
N ASP A 395 9.08 -4.20 -15.02
CA ASP A 395 9.23 -5.50 -14.37
C ASP A 395 10.28 -5.41 -13.26
N TYR A 396 9.87 -5.72 -12.02
CA TYR A 396 10.71 -5.80 -10.83
C TYR A 396 10.90 -7.26 -10.43
N ASP A 397 12.15 -7.71 -10.43
CA ASP A 397 12.53 -9.08 -10.13
C ASP A 397 14.00 -9.12 -9.64
N PRO A 398 14.45 -10.21 -9.00
CA PRO A 398 15.78 -10.26 -8.40
C PRO A 398 16.93 -10.32 -9.43
N GLY A 399 16.64 -10.65 -10.69
CA GLY A 399 17.60 -10.74 -11.80
C GLY A 399 17.61 -9.51 -12.72
N ALA A 400 16.56 -8.70 -12.75
CA ALA A 400 16.52 -7.47 -13.52
C ALA A 400 17.47 -6.42 -12.95
N THR A 401 18.32 -5.85 -13.81
CA THR A 401 19.20 -4.76 -13.41
C THR A 401 18.41 -3.47 -13.26
N LYS A 402 18.69 -2.74 -12.17
CA LYS A 402 18.13 -1.40 -11.92
C LYS A 402 18.32 -0.47 -13.14
N VAL A 403 19.47 -0.55 -13.80
CA VAL A 403 19.78 0.24 -15.00
C VAL A 403 18.81 0.00 -16.15
N ASN A 404 18.39 -1.25 -16.37
CA ASN A 404 17.43 -1.56 -17.44
C ASN A 404 16.06 -0.92 -17.16
N GLN A 405 15.58 -1.01 -15.91
CA GLN A 405 14.32 -0.41 -15.49
C GLN A 405 14.37 1.12 -15.63
N GLU A 406 15.44 1.75 -15.11
CA GLU A 406 15.62 3.20 -15.22
C GLU A 406 15.70 3.68 -16.67
N ASN A 407 16.38 2.94 -17.56
CA ASN A 407 16.48 3.33 -18.97
C ASN A 407 15.11 3.32 -19.65
N ARG A 408 14.25 2.34 -19.37
CA ARG A 408 12.88 2.31 -19.89
C ARG A 408 12.05 3.49 -19.40
N ILE A 409 12.21 3.88 -18.13
CA ILE A 409 11.55 5.07 -17.58
C ILE A 409 12.11 6.34 -18.22
N LYS A 410 13.44 6.49 -18.35
CA LYS A 410 14.07 7.66 -19.00
C LYS A 410 13.60 7.84 -20.45
N LEU A 411 13.40 6.74 -21.19
CA LEU A 411 12.84 6.79 -22.54
C LEU A 411 11.40 7.30 -22.55
N MET A 412 10.55 6.84 -21.64
CA MET A 412 9.19 7.40 -21.47
C MET A 412 9.24 8.89 -21.16
N LEU A 413 10.10 9.30 -20.23
CA LEU A 413 10.26 10.70 -19.83
C LEU A 413 10.79 11.59 -20.97
N ALA A 414 11.66 11.07 -21.83
CA ALA A 414 12.15 11.79 -23.00
C ALA A 414 10.98 12.14 -23.94
N VAL A 415 10.14 11.16 -24.28
CA VAL A 415 8.92 11.36 -25.10
C VAL A 415 7.96 12.34 -24.41
N ALA A 416 7.77 12.20 -23.10
CA ALA A 416 6.90 13.10 -22.34
C ALA A 416 7.37 14.57 -22.40
N ARG A 417 8.69 14.81 -22.33
CA ARG A 417 9.28 16.14 -22.46
C ARG A 417 9.12 16.70 -23.86
N GLU A 418 9.26 15.86 -24.90
CA GLU A 418 9.02 16.27 -26.29
C GLU A 418 7.56 16.73 -26.49
N ASN A 419 6.59 15.97 -25.98
CA ASN A 419 5.17 16.33 -26.05
C ASN A 419 4.88 17.64 -25.30
N MET A 420 5.40 17.78 -24.07
CA MET A 420 5.22 19.00 -23.27
C MET A 420 5.80 20.24 -23.97
N ASN A 421 6.92 20.11 -24.68
CA ASN A 421 7.53 21.19 -25.45
C ASN A 421 6.79 21.50 -26.75
N ALA A 422 6.06 20.52 -27.32
CA ALA A 422 5.24 20.74 -28.52
C ALA A 422 3.91 21.45 -28.21
N GLU A 423 3.44 21.35 -26.96
CA GLU A 423 2.22 22.00 -26.45
C GLU A 423 2.47 23.40 -25.84
N SER A 424 3.73 23.72 -25.52
CA SER A 424 4.18 25.03 -24.99
C SER A 424 4.51 26.01 -26.11
#